data_AF-A0AAW9J799-F1
#
_entry.id   AF-A0AAW9J799-F1
#
_cell.length_a   1.000
_cell.length_b   1.000
_cell.length_c   1.000
_cell.angle_alpha   90.00
_cell.angle_beta   90.00
_cell.angle_gamma   90.00
#
_symmetry.space_group_name_H-M   'P 1'
#
loop_
_entity.id
_entity.type
_entity.pdbx_description
1 polymer ?
#
loop_
_entity_poly.entity_id
_entity_poly.type
_entity_poly.pdbx_seq_one_letter_code
_entity_poly.pdbx_strand_id
1 'polypeptide(L)'
;AISSFKGKAPKDIEAIIKAYTEKAEISWQEALKKIIPSLRAGEKKTVTRRNRRQPERLDIRGTLPNSIPEVIVAIDISASMSEEEVHKIMIEILEITKTRTNKITVIECDNEIRRVYEIKSKNDIKKRTSN
;
A
#
# COMPACT_ATOMS: atom_id res chain seq x y z
N ALA A 1 15.76 -25.74 24.68
CA ALA A 1 16.51 -25.52 23.42
C ALA A 1 17.21 -24.15 23.40
N ILE A 2 16.48 -23.05 23.61
CA ILE A 2 17.03 -21.66 23.62
C ILE A 2 18.06 -21.44 24.74
N SER A 3 17.88 -22.05 25.91
CA SER A 3 18.79 -21.92 27.07
C SER A 3 20.17 -22.60 26.91
N SER A 4 20.37 -23.43 25.87
CA SER A 4 21.65 -24.13 25.62
C SER A 4 22.49 -23.49 24.52
N PHE A 5 22.06 -22.36 23.94
CA PHE A 5 22.79 -21.71 22.86
C PHE A 5 23.99 -20.91 23.41
N LYS A 6 25.18 -21.53 23.41
CA LYS A 6 26.45 -20.93 23.89
C LYS A 6 27.25 -20.21 22.78
N GLY A 7 26.59 -19.63 21.78
CA GLY A 7 27.23 -18.74 20.79
C GLY A 7 28.23 -19.39 19.81
N LYS A 8 28.17 -20.71 19.59
CA LYS A 8 29.06 -21.43 18.65
C LYS A 8 28.31 -22.21 17.56
N ALA A 9 27.20 -21.67 17.05
CA ALA A 9 26.52 -22.29 15.92
C ALA A 9 26.94 -21.65 14.59
N PRO A 10 26.87 -22.40 13.48
CA PRO A 10 26.97 -21.83 12.13
C PRO A 10 25.97 -20.68 11.94
N LYS A 11 26.35 -19.66 11.16
CA LYS A 11 25.55 -18.44 10.91
C LYS A 11 24.10 -18.73 10.54
N ASP A 12 23.87 -19.78 9.74
CA ASP A 12 22.53 -20.15 9.27
C ASP A 12 21.63 -20.62 10.42
N ILE A 13 22.17 -21.36 11.38
CA ILE A 13 21.43 -21.85 12.55
C ILE A 13 21.17 -20.70 13.53
N GLU A 14 22.13 -19.78 13.68
CA GLU A 14 21.95 -18.59 14.50
C GLU A 14 20.87 -17.67 13.94
N ALA A 15 20.80 -17.51 12.61
CA ALA A 15 19.75 -16.75 11.94
C ALA A 15 18.36 -17.36 12.18
N ILE A 16 18.23 -18.68 12.10
CA ILE A 16 16.96 -19.38 12.37
C ILE A 16 16.53 -19.21 13.83
N ILE A 17 17.46 -19.29 14.78
CA ILE A 17 17.15 -19.12 16.21
C ILE A 17 16.74 -17.66 16.53
N LYS A 18 17.38 -16.68 15.89
CA LYS A 18 16.98 -15.26 15.98
C LYS A 18 15.59 -15.03 15.38
N ALA A 19 15.32 -15.56 14.19
CA ALA A 19 14.00 -15.50 13.57
C ALA A 19 12.90 -16.15 14.43
N TYR A 20 13.24 -17.15 15.24
CA TYR A 20 12.29 -17.80 16.16
C TYR A 20 12.00 -17.00 17.45
N THR A 21 12.85 -16.03 17.78
CA THR A 21 12.66 -15.14 18.94
C THR A 21 11.99 -13.82 18.56
N GLU A 22 11.93 -13.51 17.27
CA GLU A 22 11.23 -12.36 16.73
C GLU A 22 9.71 -12.52 16.85
N LYS A 23 9.01 -11.41 17.11
CA LYS A 23 7.55 -11.41 17.18
C LYS A 23 6.99 -11.67 15.78
N ALA A 24 5.80 -12.26 15.71
CA ALA A 24 5.09 -12.39 14.46
C ALA A 24 4.82 -11.00 13.86
N GLU A 25 5.60 -10.62 12.84
CA GLU A 25 5.42 -9.38 12.09
C GLU A 25 4.45 -9.62 10.95
N ILE A 26 3.35 -8.86 10.92
CA ILE A 26 2.46 -8.87 9.76
C ILE A 26 3.13 -8.05 8.67
N SER A 27 3.38 -8.68 7.52
CA SER A 27 3.83 -8.00 6.32
C SER A 27 2.84 -6.89 5.94
N TRP A 28 3.33 -5.65 5.87
CA TRP A 28 2.51 -4.51 5.48
C TRP A 28 1.91 -4.70 4.07
N GLN A 29 2.58 -5.44 3.20
CA GLN A 29 2.08 -5.81 1.88
C GLN A 29 0.80 -6.66 1.98
N GLU A 30 0.75 -7.63 2.89
CA GLU A 30 -0.44 -8.46 3.10
C GLU A 30 -1.59 -7.66 3.69
N ALA A 31 -1.29 -6.76 4.64
CA ALA A 31 -2.29 -5.86 5.20
C ALA A 31 -2.91 -4.98 4.11
N LEU A 32 -2.08 -4.37 3.26
CA LEU A 32 -2.53 -3.51 2.15
C LEU A 32 -3.36 -4.28 1.12
N LYS A 33 -2.93 -5.51 0.76
CA LYS A 33 -3.66 -6.41 -0.15
C LYS A 33 -5.04 -6.80 0.39
N LYS A 34 -5.21 -6.94 1.71
CA LYS A 34 -6.51 -7.24 2.33
C LYS A 34 -7.42 -6.02 2.37
N ILE A 35 -6.86 -4.84 2.64
CA ILE A 35 -7.64 -3.61 2.83
C ILE A 35 -8.15 -3.06 1.49
N ILE A 36 -7.28 -2.93 0.47
CA ILE A 36 -7.63 -2.24 -0.79
C ILE A 36 -8.91 -2.76 -1.45
N PRO A 37 -9.15 -4.08 -1.59
CA PRO A 37 -10.38 -4.59 -2.20
C PRO A 37 -11.65 -4.32 -1.38
N SER A 38 -11.51 -4.15 -0.06
CA SER A 38 -12.64 -3.93 0.85
C SER A 38 -13.14 -2.49 0.86
N LEU A 39 -12.34 -1.54 0.37
CA LEU A 39 -12.68 -0.13 0.39
C LEU A 39 -13.79 0.19 -0.63
N ARG A 40 -14.87 0.79 -0.14
CA ARG A 40 -15.92 1.41 -0.97
C ARG A 40 -15.55 2.87 -1.19
N ALA A 41 -15.47 3.28 -2.45
CA ALA A 41 -15.07 4.61 -2.86
C ALA A 41 -16.10 5.15 -3.86
N GLY A 42 -17.22 5.60 -3.29
CA GLY A 42 -18.29 6.29 -4.01
C GLY A 42 -19.36 5.39 -4.60
N GLU A 43 -20.12 5.96 -5.51
CA GLU A 43 -21.27 5.32 -6.16
C GLU A 43 -21.22 5.53 -7.67
N LYS A 44 -21.60 4.52 -8.45
CA LYS A 44 -21.76 4.57 -9.90
C LYS A 44 -23.25 4.49 -10.26
N LYS A 45 -23.73 5.36 -11.15
CA LYS A 45 -25.10 5.30 -11.68
C LYS A 45 -25.29 4.05 -12.53
N THR A 46 -26.44 3.37 -12.38
CA THR A 46 -26.79 2.19 -13.17
C THR A 46 -28.25 2.22 -13.59
N VAL A 47 -28.54 1.67 -14.77
CA VAL A 47 -29.92 1.46 -15.26
C VAL A 47 -30.55 0.19 -14.70
N THR A 48 -29.77 -0.72 -14.12
CA THR A 48 -30.23 -2.02 -13.62
C THR A 48 -30.89 -1.96 -12.24
N ARG A 49 -30.86 -0.80 -11.56
CA ARG A 49 -31.50 -0.57 -10.26
C ARG A 49 -32.35 0.69 -10.31
N ARG A 50 -33.49 0.67 -9.63
CA ARG A 50 -34.33 1.85 -9.41
C ARG A 50 -33.71 2.78 -8.37
N ASN A 51 -34.05 4.07 -8.41
CA ASN A 51 -33.66 5.00 -7.37
C ASN A 51 -34.35 4.64 -6.04
N ARG A 52 -33.58 4.53 -4.95
CA ARG A 52 -34.11 4.12 -3.63
C ARG A 52 -35.02 5.16 -2.99
N ARG A 53 -34.87 6.44 -3.33
CA ARG A 53 -35.68 7.56 -2.81
C ARG A 53 -36.91 7.84 -3.69
N GLN A 54 -36.85 7.54 -5.00
CA GLN A 54 -37.93 7.78 -5.96
C GLN A 54 -38.09 6.57 -6.92
N PRO A 55 -38.64 5.44 -6.45
CA PRO A 55 -38.68 4.20 -7.22
C PRO A 55 -39.67 4.20 -8.40
N GLU A 56 -40.68 5.05 -8.37
CA GLU A 56 -41.69 5.14 -9.46
C GLU A 56 -41.19 5.97 -10.65
N ARG A 57 -40.13 6.77 -10.46
CA ARG A 57 -39.54 7.59 -11.52
C ARG A 57 -38.51 6.82 -12.33
N LEU A 58 -38.94 6.30 -13.48
CA LEU A 58 -38.12 5.50 -14.40
C LEU A 58 -37.02 6.33 -15.09
N ASP A 59 -37.16 7.64 -15.13
CA ASP A 59 -36.17 8.56 -15.67
C ASP A 59 -34.92 8.68 -14.77
N ILE A 60 -35.04 8.33 -13.48
CA ILE A 60 -33.93 8.39 -12.54
C ILE A 60 -33.25 7.03 -12.39
N ARG A 61 -31.95 7.01 -12.69
CA ARG A 61 -31.08 5.85 -12.51
C ARG A 61 -30.77 5.59 -11.02
N GLY A 62 -30.76 4.31 -10.63
CA GLY A 62 -30.24 3.88 -9.33
C GLY A 62 -28.73 3.97 -9.23
N THR A 63 -28.18 3.58 -8.08
CA THR A 63 -26.74 3.59 -7.81
C THR A 63 -26.22 2.22 -7.37
N LEU A 64 -24.98 1.94 -7.74
CA LEU A 64 -24.18 0.81 -7.25
C LEU A 64 -22.98 1.35 -6.49
N PRO A 65 -22.52 0.67 -5.44
CA PRO A 65 -21.24 0.99 -4.82
C PRO A 65 -20.12 0.92 -5.86
N ASN A 66 -19.29 1.95 -5.91
CA ASN A 66 -18.04 1.95 -6.65
C ASN A 66 -16.90 1.72 -5.65
N SER A 67 -15.91 0.90 -6.01
CA SER A 67 -14.80 0.53 -5.12
C SER A 67 -13.47 0.88 -5.77
N ILE A 68 -13.33 2.15 -6.16
CA ILE A 68 -12.11 2.69 -6.74
C ILE A 68 -11.44 3.60 -5.69
N PRO A 69 -10.65 3.06 -4.75
CA PRO A 69 -10.02 3.86 -3.71
C PRO A 69 -8.94 4.78 -4.29
N GLU A 70 -8.82 5.95 -3.66
CA GLU A 70 -7.65 6.82 -3.77
C GLU A 70 -6.66 6.44 -2.66
N VAL A 71 -5.38 6.33 -3.00
CA VAL A 71 -4.33 5.91 -2.07
C VAL A 71 -3.33 7.03 -1.91
N ILE A 72 -3.06 7.40 -0.65
CA ILE A 72 -2.01 8.35 -0.29
C ILE A 72 -0.98 7.58 0.53
N VAL A 73 0.29 7.66 0.13
CA VAL A 73 1.40 7.00 0.80
C VAL A 73 2.43 8.04 1.21
N ALA A 74 2.75 8.08 2.51
CA ALA A 74 3.89 8.82 3.02
C ALA A 74 5.07 7.87 3.23
N ILE A 75 6.20 8.17 2.61
CA ILE A 75 7.45 7.39 2.70
C ILE A 75 8.48 8.26 3.42
N ASP A 76 9.05 7.72 4.49
CA ASP A 76 10.22 8.32 5.12
C ASP A 76 11.45 8.11 4.22
N ILE A 77 12.17 9.19 3.93
CA ILE A 77 13.41 9.19 3.15
C ILE A 77 14.61 9.59 4.01
N SER A 78 14.52 9.52 5.34
CA SER A 78 15.64 9.77 6.24
C SER A 78 16.84 8.83 5.96
N ALA A 79 17.98 9.09 6.60
CA ALA A 79 19.24 8.41 6.33
C ALA A 79 19.22 6.87 6.54
N SER A 80 18.20 6.34 7.21
CA SER A 80 17.99 4.89 7.38
C SER A 80 17.37 4.20 6.16
N MET A 81 16.96 4.95 5.14
CA MET A 81 16.28 4.42 3.96
C MET A 81 17.17 4.55 2.73
N SER A 82 17.55 3.41 2.15
CA SER A 82 18.31 3.36 0.90
C SER A 82 17.43 3.69 -0.32
N GLU A 83 18.05 4.12 -1.43
CA GLU A 83 17.31 4.39 -2.66
C GLU A 83 16.68 3.11 -3.22
N GLU A 84 17.36 1.98 -3.05
CA GLU A 84 16.88 0.65 -3.45
C GLU A 84 15.64 0.23 -2.66
N GLU A 85 15.61 0.46 -1.35
CA GLU A 85 14.46 0.13 -0.49
C GLU A 85 13.25 0.98 -0.85
N VAL A 86 13.44 2.30 -1.00
CA VAL A 86 12.37 3.21 -1.40
C VAL A 86 11.81 2.82 -2.77
N HIS A 87 12.68 2.51 -3.72
CA HIS A 87 12.27 2.05 -5.04
C HIS A 87 11.48 0.74 -4.99
N LYS A 88 11.93 -0.22 -4.18
CA LYS A 88 11.25 -1.50 -3.98
C LYS A 88 9.85 -1.31 -3.37
N ILE A 89 9.73 -0.47 -2.34
CA ILE A 89 8.45 -0.13 -1.71
C ILE A 89 7.50 0.48 -2.74
N MET A 90 7.97 1.42 -3.57
CA MET A 90 7.13 2.03 -4.61
C MET A 90 6.66 1.02 -5.67
N ILE A 91 7.53 0.11 -6.12
CA ILE A 91 7.13 -0.96 -7.06
C ILE A 91 6.07 -1.87 -6.41
N GLU A 92 6.26 -2.24 -5.15
CA GLU A 92 5.31 -3.10 -4.44
C GLU A 92 3.95 -2.42 -4.29
N ILE A 93 3.92 -1.14 -3.91
CA ILE A 93 2.67 -0.37 -3.84
C ILE A 93 1.97 -0.38 -5.19
N LEU A 94 2.68 0.01 -6.27
CA LEU A 94 2.12 0.03 -7.63
C LEU A 94 1.53 -1.31 -8.04
N GLU A 95 2.18 -2.43 -7.72
CA GLU A 95 1.70 -3.76 -8.09
C GLU A 95 0.47 -4.16 -7.26
N ILE A 96 0.43 -3.84 -5.96
CA ILE A 96 -0.74 -4.13 -5.12
C ILE A 96 -1.95 -3.29 -5.56
N THR A 97 -1.73 -2.04 -5.98
CA THR A 97 -2.79 -1.09 -6.30
C THR A 97 -3.29 -1.18 -7.74
N LYS A 98 -2.49 -1.76 -8.66
CA LYS A 98 -2.70 -1.84 -10.12
C LYS A 98 -4.11 -2.16 -10.60
N THR A 99 -4.82 -3.05 -9.88
CA THR A 99 -6.10 -3.61 -10.33
C THR A 99 -7.31 -2.75 -9.95
N ARG A 100 -7.20 -1.89 -8.93
CA ARG A 100 -8.38 -1.27 -8.27
C ARG A 100 -8.23 0.22 -7.98
N THR A 101 -7.03 0.78 -7.96
CA THR A 101 -6.84 2.20 -7.64
C THR A 101 -6.81 3.08 -8.88
N ASN A 102 -7.37 4.28 -8.81
CA ASN A 102 -7.27 5.25 -9.90
C ASN A 102 -6.11 6.22 -9.73
N LYS A 103 -5.73 6.50 -8.48
CA LYS A 103 -4.86 7.60 -8.13
C LYS A 103 -4.04 7.24 -6.90
N ILE A 104 -2.72 7.36 -7.03
CA ILE A 104 -1.76 7.11 -5.97
C ILE A 104 -0.94 8.39 -5.80
N THR A 105 -1.01 8.98 -4.63
CA THR A 105 -0.24 10.17 -4.27
C THR A 105 0.87 9.75 -3.31
N VAL A 106 2.11 9.99 -3.69
CA VAL A 106 3.31 9.73 -2.88
C VAL A 106 3.76 11.03 -2.23
N ILE A 107 4.01 10.97 -0.93
CA ILE A 107 4.56 12.04 -0.11
C ILE A 107 5.91 11.55 0.41
N GLU A 108 6.99 12.23 0.06
CA GLU A 108 8.33 11.97 0.57
C GLU A 108 8.59 12.87 1.78
N CYS A 109 8.86 12.26 2.93
CA CYS A 109 9.02 12.92 4.22
C CYS A 109 10.43 12.73 4.76
N ASP A 110 11.02 13.78 5.33
CA ASP A 110 12.24 13.75 6.14
C ASP A 110 11.97 14.59 7.41
N ASN A 111 12.85 15.52 7.78
CA ASN A 111 12.55 16.58 8.73
C ASN A 111 11.39 17.50 8.28
N GLU A 112 11.15 17.56 6.97
CA GLU A 112 10.06 18.30 6.32
C GLU A 112 9.52 17.51 5.11
N ILE A 113 8.35 17.89 4.59
CA ILE A 113 7.81 17.32 3.35
C ILE A 113 8.70 17.77 2.19
N ARG A 114 9.44 16.84 1.59
CA ARG A 114 10.33 17.13 0.46
C ARG A 114 9.57 17.16 -0.86
N ARG A 115 8.61 16.27 -1.03
CA ARG A 115 7.91 16.10 -2.30
C ARG A 115 6.52 15.52 -2.15
N VAL A 116 5.60 15.99 -3.00
CA VAL A 116 4.31 15.36 -3.23
C VAL A 116 4.13 15.18 -4.73
N TYR A 117 3.82 13.97 -5.18
CA TYR A 117 3.58 13.69 -6.59
C TYR A 117 2.63 12.51 -6.78
N GLU A 118 2.00 12.49 -7.95
CA GLU A 118 1.12 11.41 -8.34
C GLU A 118 1.89 10.40 -9.20
N ILE A 119 1.67 9.12 -8.94
CA ILE A 119 2.22 8.03 -9.75
C ILE A 119 1.09 7.23 -10.39
N LYS A 120 1.29 6.85 -11.66
CA LYS A 120 0.39 5.94 -12.39
C LYS A 120 1.13 4.71 -12.88
N SER A 121 2.42 4.85 -13.17
CA SER A 121 3.27 3.83 -13.76
C SER A 121 4.67 3.85 -13.13
N LYS A 122 5.44 2.79 -13.36
CA LYS A 122 6.82 2.68 -12.87
C LYS A 122 7.73 3.82 -13.39
N ASN A 123 7.42 4.40 -14.53
CA ASN A 123 8.20 5.50 -15.11
C ASN A 123 7.97 6.83 -14.41
N ASP A 124 6.88 6.95 -13.64
CA ASP A 124 6.59 8.15 -12.85
C ASP A 124 7.36 8.18 -11.53
N ILE A 125 8.04 7.07 -11.19
CA ILE A 125 8.93 6.99 -10.04
C ILE A 125 10.13 7.88 -10.31
N LYS A 126 10.27 8.92 -9.50
CA LYS A 126 11.36 9.87 -9.64
C LYS A 126 12.54 9.39 -8.81
N LYS A 127 13.74 9.47 -9.41
CA LYS A 127 14.98 9.23 -8.66
C LYS A 127 15.12 10.25 -7.55
N ARG A 128 15.77 9.83 -6.47
CA ARG A 128 16.02 10.71 -5.34
C ARG A 128 16.89 11.87 -5.83
N THR A 129 16.48 13.09 -5.52
CA THR A 129 17.34 14.25 -5.80
C THR A 129 18.39 14.26 -4.69
N SER A 130 19.67 14.20 -5.05
CA SER A 130 20.76 14.35 -4.08
C SER A 130 20.60 15.69 -3.35
N ASN A 131 20.71 15.66 -2.02
CA ASN A 131 20.88 16.88 -1.23
C ASN A 131 22.16 17.62 -1.65
#